data_AF-A0A388RS64-F1
#
_entry.id   AF-A0A388RS64-F1
#
_cell.length_a   1.000
_cell.length_b   1.000
_cell.length_c   1.000
_cell.angle_alpha   90.00
_cell.angle_beta   90.00
_cell.angle_gamma   90.00
#
_symmetry.space_group_name_H-M   'P 1'
#
loop_
_entity.id
_entity.type
_entity.pdbx_description
1 polymer ?
#
loop_
_entity_poly.entity_id
_entity_poly.type
_entity_poly.pdbx_seq_one_letter_code
_entity_poly.pdbx_strand_id
1 'polypeptide(L)'
;MTELSLEQSAIIYAPLDPVSVIACAGSGKTLTAVRRLVEIRRQLGSHRGRVALLSFSNVAVDTFRKSYMSLMQGQTLGAGGHRVEIDTLDGFFARHVLHPHAHRTMQASQAAFLVTGGESFLSGFTFQAGGLPRRHHEHAGRQTCLRRLFLLR
;
A
#
# COMPACT_ATOMS: atom_id res chain seq x y z
N MET A 1 -23.83 -12.48 11.51
CA MET A 1 -22.39 -12.70 11.24
C MET A 1 -22.28 -13.57 10.00
N THR A 2 -21.55 -13.14 8.97
CA THR A 2 -21.30 -13.98 7.78
C THR A 2 -20.40 -15.14 8.18
N GLU A 3 -20.89 -16.36 7.98
CA GLU A 3 -20.17 -17.59 8.23
C GLU A 3 -18.97 -17.70 7.26
N LEU A 4 -17.81 -18.10 7.78
CA LEU A 4 -16.61 -18.28 6.97
C LEU A 4 -16.65 -19.64 6.28
N SER A 5 -16.21 -19.71 5.04
CA SER A 5 -15.93 -21.01 4.43
C SER A 5 -14.74 -21.69 5.12
N LEU A 6 -14.61 -23.01 4.93
CA LEU A 6 -13.48 -23.79 5.46
C LEU A 6 -12.15 -23.27 4.89
N GLU A 7 -12.12 -22.93 3.60
CA GLU A 7 -10.95 -22.39 2.91
C GLU A 7 -10.57 -21.02 3.45
N GLN A 8 -11.55 -20.14 3.67
CA GLN A 8 -11.31 -18.82 4.25
C GLN A 8 -10.76 -18.94 5.67
N SER A 9 -11.30 -19.86 6.47
CA SER A 9 -10.83 -20.12 7.83
C SER A 9 -9.40 -20.66 7.83
N ALA A 10 -9.09 -21.61 6.94
CA ALA A 10 -7.74 -22.15 6.78
C ALA A 10 -6.72 -21.05 6.46
N ILE A 11 -7.08 -20.11 5.58
CA ILE A 11 -6.22 -18.96 5.25
C ILE A 11 -6.08 -18.01 6.45
N ILE A 12 -7.18 -17.67 7.12
CA ILE A 12 -7.18 -16.72 8.24
C ILE A 12 -6.32 -17.22 9.38
N TYR A 13 -6.39 -18.51 9.72
CA TYR A 13 -5.73 -19.10 10.88
C TYR A 13 -4.43 -19.84 10.56
N ALA A 14 -3.93 -19.78 9.32
CA ALA A 14 -2.64 -20.36 8.93
C ALA A 14 -1.48 -19.89 9.86
N PRO A 15 -0.39 -20.66 9.99
CA PRO A 15 0.82 -20.18 10.70
C PRO A 15 1.44 -18.94 10.04
N LEU A 16 2.37 -18.26 10.72
CA LEU A 16 3.10 -17.08 10.19
C LEU A 16 4.19 -17.46 9.17
N ASP A 17 3.82 -18.31 8.20
CA ASP A 17 4.68 -18.74 7.11
C ASP A 17 4.26 -18.06 5.78
N PRO A 18 5.14 -18.03 4.76
CA PRO A 18 4.78 -17.53 3.44
C PRO A 18 3.61 -18.33 2.84
N VAL A 19 2.55 -17.63 2.40
CA VAL A 19 1.36 -18.24 1.78
C VAL A 19 1.02 -17.50 0.49
N SER A 20 0.67 -18.28 -0.54
CA SER A 20 0.07 -17.78 -1.79
C SER A 20 -1.36 -18.29 -1.91
N VAL A 21 -2.30 -17.38 -2.19
CA VAL A 21 -3.73 -17.70 -2.32
C VAL A 21 -4.22 -17.32 -3.71
N ILE A 22 -4.75 -18.30 -4.43
CA ILE A 22 -5.41 -18.09 -5.72
C ILE A 22 -6.92 -18.13 -5.47
N ALA A 23 -7.64 -17.10 -5.92
CA ALA A 23 -9.05 -16.95 -5.57
C ALA A 23 -9.86 -16.17 -6.62
N CYS A 24 -11.00 -16.72 -7.02
CA CYS A 24 -11.93 -16.14 -8.00
C CYS A 24 -12.54 -14.82 -7.53
N ALA A 25 -13.02 -14.00 -8.47
CA ALA A 25 -13.83 -12.83 -8.13
C ALA A 25 -15.04 -13.24 -7.27
N GLY A 26 -15.43 -12.40 -6.31
CA GLY A 26 -16.55 -12.69 -5.40
C GLY A 26 -16.26 -13.69 -4.27
N SER A 27 -15.11 -14.36 -4.23
CA SER A 27 -14.79 -15.38 -3.20
C SER A 27 -14.53 -14.86 -1.78
N GLY A 28 -14.70 -13.55 -1.54
CA GLY A 28 -14.47 -12.94 -0.24
C GLY A 28 -13.00 -12.59 0.08
N LYS A 29 -12.08 -12.57 -0.90
CA LYS A 29 -10.65 -12.23 -0.73
C LYS A 29 -10.40 -11.06 0.21
N THR A 30 -11.12 -9.96 0.01
CA THR A 30 -11.00 -8.74 0.82
C THR A 30 -11.30 -9.00 2.29
N LEU A 31 -12.41 -9.68 2.59
CA LEU A 31 -12.79 -10.01 3.95
C LEU A 31 -11.77 -10.98 4.58
N THR A 32 -11.35 -11.99 3.83
CA THR A 32 -10.35 -12.97 4.28
C THR A 32 -9.01 -12.29 4.58
N ALA A 33 -8.52 -11.40 3.73
CA ALA A 33 -7.26 -10.67 3.93
C ALA A 33 -7.30 -9.76 5.16
N VAL A 34 -8.40 -9.05 5.40
CA VAL A 34 -8.54 -8.19 6.57
C VAL A 34 -8.66 -9.01 7.86
N ARG A 35 -9.41 -10.12 7.86
CA ARG A 35 -9.46 -11.02 9.03
C ARG A 35 -8.11 -11.68 9.30
N ARG A 36 -7.39 -12.06 8.24
CA ARG A 36 -6.01 -12.57 8.33
C ARG A 36 -5.07 -11.53 8.95
N LEU A 37 -5.18 -10.26 8.55
CA LEU A 37 -4.40 -9.16 9.14
C LEU A 37 -4.62 -9.03 10.65
N VAL A 38 -5.87 -9.12 11.10
CA VAL A 38 -6.23 -9.13 12.53
C VAL A 38 -5.59 -10.33 13.23
N GLU A 39 -5.68 -11.51 12.65
CA GLU A 39 -5.14 -12.73 13.22
C GLU A 39 -3.60 -12.72 13.29
N ILE A 40 -2.91 -12.25 12.24
CA ILE A 40 -1.45 -12.03 12.28
C ILE A 40 -1.09 -11.07 13.41
N ARG A 41 -1.83 -9.96 13.55
CA ARG A 41 -1.58 -9.00 14.63
C ARG A 41 -1.76 -9.66 16.01
N ARG A 42 -2.77 -10.51 16.17
CA ARG A 42 -3.03 -11.28 17.40
C ARG A 42 -1.89 -12.25 17.69
N GLN A 43 -1.44 -13.02 16.70
CA GLN A 43 -0.34 -13.99 16.83
C GLN A 43 0.99 -13.32 17.21
N LEU A 44 1.24 -12.09 16.73
CA LEU A 44 2.42 -11.31 17.12
C LEU A 44 2.39 -10.81 18.57
N GLY A 45 1.25 -10.81 19.26
CA GLY A 45 1.14 -10.44 20.68
C GLY A 45 1.77 -9.07 21.01
N SER A 46 2.67 -9.06 21.99
CA SER A 46 3.42 -7.88 22.44
C SER A 46 4.65 -7.55 21.58
N HIS A 47 4.93 -8.34 20.54
CA HIS A 47 6.08 -8.13 19.67
C HIS A 47 6.03 -6.75 19.03
N ARG A 48 7.21 -6.13 18.84
CA ARG A 48 7.30 -4.77 18.30
C ARG A 48 7.09 -4.69 16.77
N GLY A 49 6.89 -5.83 16.12
CA GLY A 49 6.66 -5.94 14.67
C GLY A 49 5.45 -5.14 14.20
N ARG A 50 5.54 -4.64 12.96
CA ARG A 50 4.42 -4.03 12.24
C ARG A 50 3.88 -5.01 11.22
N VAL A 51 2.57 -4.95 10.95
CA VAL A 51 1.93 -5.74 9.89
C VAL A 51 1.40 -4.79 8.83
N ALA A 52 1.74 -5.05 7.57
CA ALA A 52 1.28 -4.25 6.46
C ALA A 52 0.28 -5.05 5.61
N LEU A 53 -0.82 -4.41 5.23
CA LEU A 53 -1.75 -4.90 4.21
C LEU A 53 -1.70 -3.93 3.02
N LEU A 54 -1.06 -4.38 1.95
CA LEU A 54 -0.77 -3.55 0.78
C LEU A 54 -1.73 -3.85 -0.37
N SER A 55 -2.14 -2.80 -1.09
CA SER A 55 -2.98 -2.92 -2.28
C SER A 55 -2.46 -2.08 -3.45
N PHE A 56 -3.08 -2.22 -4.63
CA PHE A 56 -2.72 -1.45 -5.82
C PHE A 56 -3.51 -0.15 -6.00
N SER A 57 -4.62 0.04 -5.27
CA SER A 57 -5.47 1.22 -5.45
C SER A 57 -5.95 1.81 -4.12
N ASN A 58 -6.14 3.13 -4.10
CA ASN A 58 -6.71 3.83 -2.96
C ASN A 58 -8.11 3.33 -2.62
N VAL A 59 -8.92 2.99 -3.64
CA VAL A 59 -10.28 2.43 -3.44
C VAL A 59 -10.25 1.13 -2.63
N ALA A 60 -9.29 0.25 -2.93
CA ALA A 60 -9.13 -1.00 -2.18
C ALA A 60 -8.60 -0.74 -0.75
N VAL A 61 -7.65 0.19 -0.59
CA VAL A 61 -7.14 0.62 0.72
C VAL A 61 -8.27 1.14 1.60
N ASP A 62 -9.14 1.99 1.08
CA ASP A 62 -10.27 2.55 1.84
C ASP A 62 -11.26 1.46 2.25
N THR A 63 -11.49 0.48 1.37
CA THR A 63 -12.33 -0.69 1.67
C THR A 63 -11.71 -1.53 2.79
N PHE A 64 -10.40 -1.77 2.73
CA PHE A 64 -9.67 -2.52 3.75
C PHE A 64 -9.71 -1.80 5.10
N ARG A 65 -9.49 -0.48 5.13
CA ARG A 65 -9.56 0.33 6.35
C ARG A 65 -10.94 0.28 6.99
N LYS A 66 -12.01 0.47 6.21
CA LYS A 66 -13.39 0.39 6.71
C LYS A 66 -13.69 -0.99 7.30
N SER A 67 -13.33 -2.05 6.57
CA SER A 67 -13.53 -3.43 7.05
C SER A 67 -12.71 -3.72 8.31
N TYR A 68 -11.46 -3.24 8.36
CA TYR A 68 -10.60 -3.40 9.53
C TYR A 68 -11.18 -2.68 10.74
N MET A 69 -11.53 -1.40 10.61
CA MET A 69 -12.14 -0.63 11.71
C MET A 69 -13.41 -1.29 12.23
N SER A 70 -14.28 -1.80 11.34
CA SER A 70 -15.48 -2.52 11.75
C SER A 70 -15.19 -3.78 12.58
N LEU A 71 -14.13 -4.52 12.26
CA LEU A 71 -13.70 -5.69 13.04
C LEU A 71 -13.05 -5.30 14.37
N MET A 72 -12.46 -4.11 14.46
CA MET A 72 -11.79 -3.59 15.64
C MET A 72 -12.73 -2.87 16.63
N GLN A 73 -13.91 -2.41 16.19
CA GLN A 73 -14.88 -1.69 17.02
C GLN A 73 -15.38 -2.46 18.26
N GLY A 74 -15.13 -3.76 18.36
CA GLY A 74 -15.46 -4.58 19.54
C GLY A 74 -14.24 -5.18 20.26
N GLN A 75 -13.01 -4.82 19.88
CA GLN A 75 -11.79 -5.36 20.48
C GLN A 75 -11.06 -4.27 21.25
N THR A 76 -10.77 -4.52 22.53
CA THR A 76 -9.82 -3.70 23.30
C THR A 76 -8.42 -3.95 22.75
N LEU A 77 -8.06 -3.24 21.69
CA LEU A 77 -6.67 -3.21 21.24
C LEU A 77 -5.88 -2.52 22.35
N GLY A 78 -5.05 -3.29 23.05
CA GLY A 78 -4.00 -2.70 23.88
C GLY A 78 -3.10 -1.77 23.06
N ALA A 79 -2.09 -1.16 23.68
CA ALA A 79 -1.20 -0.14 23.11
C ALA A 79 -0.50 -0.50 21.76
N GLY A 80 -0.72 -1.68 21.19
CA GLY A 80 -0.23 -2.12 19.90
C GLY A 80 -1.23 -2.07 18.73
N GLY A 81 -2.38 -1.41 18.85
CA GLY A 81 -3.29 -1.14 17.70
C GLY A 81 -2.65 -0.26 16.61
N HIS A 82 -1.68 0.58 16.99
CA HIS A 82 -0.93 1.48 16.09
C HIS A 82 0.11 0.80 15.18
N ARG A 83 0.16 -0.55 15.14
CA ARG A 83 1.20 -1.32 14.44
C ARG A 83 0.72 -1.96 13.13
N VAL A 84 -0.45 -1.56 12.66
CA VAL A 84 -1.04 -2.02 11.40
C VAL A 84 -0.97 -0.89 10.38
N GLU A 85 -0.34 -1.16 9.24
CA GLU A 85 -0.27 -0.25 8.09
C GLU A 85 -1.18 -0.80 6.98
N ILE A 86 -2.13 0.00 6.51
CA ILE A 86 -2.95 -0.34 5.34
C ILE A 86 -2.72 0.76 4.31
N ASP A 87 -2.06 0.43 3.21
CA ASP A 87 -1.64 1.41 2.22
C ASP A 87 -1.58 0.82 0.81
N THR A 88 -1.38 1.67 -0.18
CA THR A 88 -1.00 1.20 -1.51
C THR A 88 0.47 0.79 -1.51
N LEU A 89 0.86 -0.08 -2.44
CA LEU A 89 2.26 -0.49 -2.60
C LEU A 89 3.17 0.73 -2.82
N ASP A 90 2.79 1.63 -3.73
CA ASP A 90 3.54 2.85 -4.00
C ASP A 90 3.55 3.82 -2.81
N GLY A 91 2.44 3.94 -2.08
CA GLY A 91 2.35 4.74 -0.86
C GLY A 91 3.28 4.24 0.24
N PHE A 92 3.31 2.92 0.43
CA PHE A 92 4.19 2.27 1.40
C PHE A 92 5.67 2.50 1.07
N PHE A 93 6.09 2.26 -0.18
CA PHE A 93 7.46 2.52 -0.61
C PHE A 93 7.83 4.00 -0.51
N ALA A 94 6.93 4.90 -0.93
CA ALA A 94 7.15 6.34 -0.81
C ALA A 94 7.43 6.75 0.64
N ARG A 95 6.58 6.30 1.58
CA ARG A 95 6.65 6.69 3.00
C ARG A 95 7.82 6.05 3.73
N HIS A 96 8.05 4.75 3.53
CA HIS A 96 8.96 3.96 4.37
C HIS A 96 10.31 3.70 3.73
N VAL A 97 10.44 3.85 2.42
CA VAL A 97 11.70 3.60 1.71
C VAL A 97 12.24 4.89 1.10
N LEU A 98 11.49 5.53 0.22
CA LEU A 98 11.98 6.68 -0.54
C LEU A 98 12.19 7.91 0.34
N HIS A 99 11.17 8.36 1.07
CA HIS A 99 11.26 9.58 1.87
C HIS A 99 12.43 9.56 2.90
N PRO A 100 12.62 8.51 3.71
CA PRO A 100 13.71 8.48 4.69
C PRO A 100 15.11 8.14 4.12
N HIS A 101 15.22 7.51 2.96
CA HIS A 101 16.52 6.98 2.47
C HIS A 101 17.00 7.57 1.14
N ALA A 102 16.10 8.07 0.29
CA ALA A 102 16.46 8.51 -1.06
C ALA A 102 17.45 9.68 -1.04
N HIS A 103 17.21 10.70 -0.21
CA HIS A 103 18.10 11.87 -0.15
C HIS A 103 19.52 11.53 0.32
N ARG A 104 19.65 10.63 1.31
CA ARG A 104 20.95 10.15 1.79
C ARG A 104 21.71 9.39 0.71
N THR A 105 20.99 8.52 -0.02
CA THR A 105 21.57 7.72 -1.10
C THR A 105 22.03 8.60 -2.26
N MET A 106 21.28 9.66 -2.56
CA MET A 106 21.58 10.61 -3.64
C MET A 106 22.41 11.82 -3.20
N GLN A 107 22.87 11.86 -1.94
CA GLN A 107 23.62 12.98 -1.36
C GLN A 107 22.91 14.35 -1.52
N ALA A 108 21.58 14.33 -1.53
CA ALA A 108 20.74 15.51 -1.67
C ALA A 108 20.52 16.18 -0.31
N SER A 109 20.33 17.51 -0.35
CA SER A 109 20.16 18.34 0.86
C SER A 109 18.81 18.18 1.53
N GLN A 110 17.81 17.64 0.81
CA GLN A 110 16.44 17.53 1.27
C GLN A 110 15.78 16.21 0.86
N ALA A 111 14.72 15.85 1.59
CA ALA A 111 13.95 14.64 1.34
C ALA A 111 13.27 14.66 -0.04
N ALA A 112 13.07 13.45 -0.59
CA ALA A 112 12.39 13.26 -1.85
C ALA A 112 10.93 13.70 -1.73
N PHE A 113 10.46 14.50 -2.69
CA PHE A 113 9.07 14.92 -2.76
C PHE A 113 8.47 14.64 -4.14
N LEU A 114 7.14 14.51 -4.14
CA LEU A 114 6.38 14.18 -5.33
C LEU A 114 6.30 15.39 -6.27
N VAL A 115 6.68 15.21 -7.53
CA VAL A 115 6.44 16.21 -8.58
C VAL A 115 5.43 15.70 -9.61
N THR A 116 4.56 16.62 -10.02
CA THR A 116 3.44 16.40 -10.94
C THR A 116 3.86 16.63 -12.39
N GLY A 117 5.02 17.25 -12.64
CA GLY A 117 5.55 17.57 -13.97
C GLY A 117 5.09 18.92 -14.52
N GLY A 118 4.36 19.71 -13.72
CA GLY A 118 3.88 21.05 -14.09
C GLY A 118 4.60 22.18 -13.37
N GLU A 119 5.54 21.84 -12.49
CA GLU A 119 6.28 22.77 -11.67
C GLU A 119 7.27 23.59 -12.50
N SER A 120 7.37 24.90 -12.24
CA SER A 120 8.22 25.82 -13.01
C SER A 120 9.70 25.45 -12.95
N PHE A 121 10.18 24.86 -11.85
CA PHE A 121 11.55 24.41 -11.71
C PHE A 121 11.90 23.19 -12.56
N LEU A 122 10.91 22.54 -13.18
CA LEU A 122 11.12 21.45 -14.15
C LEU A 122 11.27 21.97 -15.58
N SER A 123 11.15 23.28 -15.81
CA SER A 123 11.39 23.87 -17.13
C SER A 123 12.82 23.55 -17.60
N GLY A 124 12.92 22.89 -18.76
CA GLY A 124 14.21 22.45 -19.32
C GLY A 124 14.70 21.06 -18.86
N PHE A 125 14.03 20.41 -17.90
CA PHE A 125 14.38 19.04 -17.51
C PHE A 125 13.85 18.03 -18.54
N THR A 126 14.74 17.30 -19.21
CA THR A 126 14.39 16.24 -20.15
C THR A 126 14.64 14.88 -19.51
N PHE A 127 13.57 14.09 -19.33
CA PHE A 127 13.68 12.71 -18.87
C PHE A 127 13.57 11.75 -20.05
N GLN A 128 14.53 10.83 -20.20
CA GLN A 128 14.43 9.74 -21.17
C GLN A 128 13.46 8.68 -20.65
N ALA A 129 12.20 8.77 -21.06
CA ALA A 129 11.22 7.71 -20.87
C ALA A 129 11.54 6.53 -21.80
N GLY A 130 12.58 5.76 -21.45
CA GLY A 130 12.92 4.53 -22.16
C GLY A 130 11.76 3.53 -22.08
N GLY A 131 11.16 3.20 -23.23
CA GLY A 131 10.29 2.04 -23.43
C GLY A 131 8.93 2.00 -22.72
N LEU A 132 8.55 3.00 -21.90
CA LEU A 132 7.22 3.05 -21.29
C LEU A 132 6.15 3.21 -22.40
N PRO A 133 5.08 2.40 -22.39
CA PRO A 133 4.10 2.37 -23.47
C PRO A 133 3.43 3.75 -23.60
N ARG A 134 3.77 4.45 -24.69
CA ARG A 134 3.11 5.66 -25.15
C ARG A 134 1.80 5.24 -25.79
N ARG A 135 0.67 5.33 -25.08
CA ARG A 135 -0.62 5.23 -25.77
C ARG A 135 -0.88 6.55 -26.49
N HIS A 136 -0.81 6.48 -27.81
CA HIS A 136 -1.29 7.49 -28.74
C HIS A 136 -2.79 7.69 -28.52
N HIS A 137 -3.15 8.86 -27.99
CA HIS A 137 -4.27 9.67 -28.49
C HIS A 137 -4.06 11.10 -27.97
N GLU A 138 -3.56 11.93 -28.87
CA GLU A 138 -3.43 13.38 -28.69
C GLU A 138 -4.81 14.02 -28.75
N HIS A 139 -5.18 14.70 -27.65
CA HIS A 139 -5.66 16.06 -27.75
C HIS A 139 -5.05 16.85 -26.58
N ALA A 140 -4.63 18.07 -26.90
CA ALA A 140 -3.90 19.00 -26.05
C ALA A 140 -4.43 19.04 -24.60
N GLY A 141 -3.53 18.84 -23.64
CA GLY A 141 -3.82 19.04 -22.22
C GLY A 141 -3.41 17.87 -21.34
N ARG A 142 -2.13 17.86 -20.93
CA ARG A 142 -1.68 17.34 -19.63
C ARG A 142 -2.22 15.95 -19.24
N GLN A 143 -1.77 14.89 -19.92
CA GLN A 143 -2.11 13.54 -19.48
C GLN A 143 -1.30 13.08 -18.25
N THR A 144 -2.08 12.75 -17.23
CA THR A 144 -1.78 12.05 -15.98
C THR A 144 -1.59 10.56 -16.27
N CYS A 145 -0.36 10.11 -16.47
CA CYS A 145 -0.03 8.69 -16.39
C CYS A 145 1.33 8.56 -15.69
N LEU A 146 1.32 8.01 -14.47
CA LEU A 146 2.45 7.95 -13.51
C LEU A 146 3.17 9.31 -13.28
N ARG A 147 2.44 10.32 -12.80
CA ARG A 147 3.00 11.62 -12.38
C ARG A 147 3.65 11.60 -10.99
N ARG A 148 4.53 10.64 -10.74
CA ARG A 148 5.18 10.49 -9.44
C ARG A 148 6.67 10.26 -9.65
N LEU A 149 7.33 11.24 -10.27
CA LEU A 149 8.77 11.31 -10.17
C LEU A 149 9.08 11.94 -8.80
N PHE A 150 10.01 11.32 -8.07
CA PHE A 150 10.55 11.92 -6.86
C PHE A 150 11.69 12.83 -7.28
N LEU A 151 11.58 14.12 -6.97
CA LEU A 151 12.69 15.05 -7.16
C LEU A 151 13.44 15.23 -5.85
N LEU A 152 14.75 15.35 -5.97
CA LEU A 152 15.68 15.65 -4.90
C LEU A 152 16.52 16.84 -5.36
N ARG A 153 16.75 17.81 -4.47
CA ARG A 153 17.71 18.90 -4.71
C ARG A 153 18.88 18.81 -3.74
#